data_AF-A0A2X2K3Z6-F1
#
_entry.id   AF-A0A2X2K3Z6-F1
#
_cell.length_a   1.000
_cell.length_b   1.000
_cell.length_c   1.000
_cell.angle_alpha   90.00
_cell.angle_beta   90.00
_cell.angle_gamma   90.00
#
_symmetry.space_group_name_H-M   'P 1'
#
loop_
_entity.id
_entity.type
_entity.pdbx_description
1 polymer ?
#
loop_
_entity_poly.entity_id
_entity_poly.type
_entity_poly.pdbx_seq_one_letter_code
_entity_poly.pdbx_strand_id
1 'polypeptide(L)'
;MQVLENILVVRLKTNFFVSEPSYRDNIDWGEINQPIDEETFLKLYHKVLDYLDKKDELYVFKGYAGSDKDTMLKLTVINELAWHNLFAKNMFIRPESKEEATKIKPNFTIVSAPHFKADPEVDGTKSETFVIISFKHKVILIGGTEYAGEMKKGIFSVMNYLLPMQDIMSMHCSANVGEKRRCCIILWSIWHR
;
A
#
# COMPACT_ATOMS: atom_id res chain seq x y z
N MET A 1 -25.71 5.60 -14.58
CA MET A 1 -24.84 5.21 -13.45
C MET A 1 -23.60 4.59 -14.07
N GLN A 2 -22.75 5.44 -14.63
CA GLN A 2 -21.64 5.08 -15.52
C GLN A 2 -20.50 6.01 -15.11
N VAL A 3 -19.93 5.72 -13.96
CA VAL A 3 -18.78 6.42 -13.40
C VAL A 3 -17.96 5.33 -12.73
N LEU A 4 -16.67 5.28 -13.03
CA LEU A 4 -15.67 4.24 -12.70
C LEU A 4 -15.42 3.22 -13.82
N GLU A 5 -15.10 3.68 -15.03
CA GLU A 5 -14.42 2.79 -16.00
C GLU A 5 -12.97 2.51 -15.60
N ASN A 6 -12.33 3.38 -14.78
CA ASN A 6 -10.99 3.14 -14.23
C ASN A 6 -10.97 3.34 -12.71
N ILE A 7 -10.20 2.51 -12.00
CA ILE A 7 -10.03 2.60 -10.54
C ILE A 7 -9.10 3.76 -10.21
N LEU A 8 -9.59 4.69 -9.38
CA LEU A 8 -8.82 5.84 -8.91
C LEU A 8 -7.82 5.37 -7.84
N VAL A 9 -6.57 5.20 -8.26
CA VAL A 9 -5.47 4.91 -7.34
C VAL A 9 -4.88 6.23 -6.81
N VAL A 10 -4.60 6.28 -5.52
CA VAL A 10 -4.34 7.51 -4.76
C VAL A 10 -3.06 8.18 -5.23
N ARG A 11 -3.10 9.51 -5.39
CA ARG A 11 -1.94 10.36 -5.72
C ARG A 11 -0.78 10.17 -4.73
N LEU A 12 0.25 9.46 -5.19
CA LEU A 12 1.62 9.54 -4.68
C LEU A 12 2.49 10.10 -5.80
N LYS A 13 3.49 10.89 -5.45
CA LYS A 13 4.36 11.54 -6.46
C LYS A 13 5.22 10.53 -7.23
N THR A 14 5.37 9.30 -6.74
CA THR A 14 6.28 8.27 -7.28
C THR A 14 5.68 6.86 -7.18
N ASN A 15 4.49 6.64 -7.75
CA ASN A 15 3.86 5.31 -7.79
C ASN A 15 4.17 4.54 -9.07
N PHE A 16 4.61 3.31 -8.88
CA PHE A 16 4.67 2.31 -9.93
C PHE A 16 3.72 1.15 -9.62
N PHE A 17 3.07 0.63 -10.66
CA PHE A 17 2.32 -0.62 -10.60
C PHE A 17 3.00 -1.64 -11.48
N VAL A 18 3.24 -2.83 -10.94
CA VAL A 18 3.68 -3.95 -11.76
C VAL A 18 2.65 -4.16 -12.84
N SER A 19 3.06 -4.17 -14.11
CA SER A 19 2.14 -4.28 -15.23
C SER A 19 1.85 -5.74 -15.50
N GLU A 20 0.58 -6.14 -15.41
CA GLU A 20 0.12 -7.47 -15.81
C GLU A 20 -1.16 -7.45 -16.61
N PRO A 21 -1.33 -8.38 -17.58
CA PRO A 21 -2.55 -8.46 -18.38
C PRO A 21 -3.84 -8.59 -17.56
N SER A 22 -3.78 -9.25 -16.40
CA SER A 22 -4.96 -9.57 -15.58
C SER A 22 -5.65 -8.36 -14.92
N TYR A 23 -4.94 -7.24 -14.76
CA TYR A 23 -5.47 -6.02 -14.15
C TYR A 23 -5.04 -4.74 -14.86
N ARG A 24 -4.40 -4.86 -16.03
CA ARG A 24 -3.93 -3.70 -16.81
C ARG A 24 -5.06 -2.75 -17.14
N ASP A 25 -6.21 -3.27 -17.54
CA ASP A 25 -7.35 -2.47 -17.97
C ASP A 25 -8.09 -1.82 -16.78
N ASN A 26 -7.82 -2.28 -15.55
CA ASN A 26 -8.46 -1.76 -14.34
C ASN A 26 -7.71 -0.56 -13.75
N ILE A 27 -6.47 -0.30 -14.17
CA ILE A 27 -5.61 0.76 -13.65
C ILE A 27 -5.69 1.99 -14.57
N ASP A 28 -5.95 3.15 -13.99
CA ASP A 28 -5.90 4.43 -14.70
C ASP A 28 -4.44 4.87 -14.94
N TRP A 29 -3.84 4.42 -16.04
CA TRP A 29 -2.46 4.75 -16.38
C TRP A 29 -2.29 6.21 -16.77
N GLY A 30 -1.25 6.87 -16.25
CA GLY A 30 -0.97 8.27 -16.52
C GLY A 30 0.21 8.74 -15.68
N GLU A 31 0.48 10.05 -15.64
CA GLU A 31 1.66 10.58 -14.93
C GLU A 31 1.79 10.12 -13.47
N ILE A 32 0.65 9.85 -12.82
CA ILE A 32 0.55 9.40 -11.43
C ILE A 32 0.79 7.89 -11.30
N ASN A 33 0.12 7.06 -12.11
CA ASN A 33 0.22 5.61 -12.06
C ASN A 33 1.08 5.13 -13.22
N GLN A 34 2.34 4.84 -12.93
CA GLN A 34 3.32 4.44 -13.96
C GLN A 34 3.47 2.92 -13.98
N PRO A 35 3.56 2.28 -15.16
CA PRO A 35 3.84 0.86 -15.23
C PRO A 35 5.31 0.59 -14.93
N ILE A 36 5.58 -0.54 -14.30
CA ILE A 36 6.91 -1.19 -14.25
C ILE A 36 6.70 -2.66 -14.63
N ASP A 37 7.60 -3.26 -15.40
CA ASP A 37 7.47 -4.67 -15.74
C ASP A 37 7.83 -5.56 -14.54
N GLU A 38 7.34 -6.80 -14.56
CA GLU A 38 7.56 -7.76 -13.48
C GLU A 38 9.05 -8.10 -13.27
N GLU A 39 9.84 -8.19 -14.34
CA GLU A 39 11.25 -8.57 -14.25
C GLU A 39 12.06 -7.47 -13.54
N THR A 40 11.85 -6.22 -13.92
CA THR A 40 12.47 -5.05 -13.27
C THR A 40 12.03 -4.93 -11.82
N PHE A 41 10.74 -5.11 -11.52
CA PHE A 41 10.25 -5.14 -10.15
C PHE A 41 10.93 -6.23 -9.32
N LEU A 42 11.01 -7.46 -9.82
CA LEU A 42 11.62 -8.57 -9.09
C LEU A 42 13.11 -8.33 -8.84
N LYS A 43 13.86 -7.78 -9.81
CA LYS A 43 15.25 -7.39 -9.62
C LYS A 43 15.41 -6.40 -8.47
N LEU A 44 14.62 -5.32 -8.46
CA LEU A 44 14.67 -4.31 -7.40
C LEU A 44 14.19 -4.89 -6.05
N TYR A 45 13.14 -5.71 -6.06
CA TYR A 45 12.63 -6.40 -4.88
C TYR A 45 13.71 -7.26 -4.22
N HIS A 46 14.44 -8.06 -5.01
CA HIS A 46 15.56 -8.87 -4.50
C HIS A 46 16.70 -8.01 -3.95
N LYS A 47 17.08 -6.91 -4.62
CA LYS A 47 18.08 -5.97 -4.09
C LYS A 47 17.68 -5.41 -2.72
N VAL A 48 16.41 -5.06 -2.55
CA VAL A 48 15.89 -4.55 -1.27
C VAL A 48 15.91 -5.65 -0.20
N LEU A 49 15.54 -6.89 -0.55
CA LEU A 49 15.64 -8.00 0.39
C LEU A 49 17.08 -8.26 0.82
N ASP A 50 18.03 -8.31 -0.12
CA ASP A 50 19.46 -8.49 0.15
C ASP A 50 20.04 -7.35 1.01
N TYR A 51 19.48 -6.14 0.87
CA TYR A 51 19.82 -5.00 1.71
C TYR A 51 19.30 -5.17 3.14
N LEU A 52 18.02 -5.55 3.28
CA LEU A 52 17.39 -5.74 4.59
C LEU A 52 17.96 -6.93 5.35
N ASP A 53 18.40 -7.98 4.65
CA ASP A 53 19.05 -9.17 5.26
C ASP A 53 20.39 -8.82 5.93
N LYS A 54 21.02 -7.71 5.53
CA LYS A 54 22.28 -7.22 6.13
C LYS A 54 22.05 -6.34 7.37
N LYS A 55 20.81 -6.10 7.78
CA LYS A 55 20.49 -5.29 8.96
C LYS A 55 20.57 -6.14 10.22
N ASP A 56 21.12 -5.56 11.29
CA ASP A 56 21.18 -6.23 12.59
C ASP A 56 19.78 -6.53 13.15
N GLU A 57 18.82 -5.65 12.86
CA GLU A 57 17.44 -5.77 13.31
C GLU A 57 16.45 -5.37 12.21
N LEU A 58 15.32 -6.08 12.18
CA LEU A 58 14.15 -5.72 11.40
C LEU A 58 12.93 -5.69 12.31
N TYR A 59 12.01 -4.78 12.01
CA TYR A 59 10.75 -4.63 12.73
C TYR A 59 9.60 -5.16 11.90
N VAL A 60 8.75 -5.95 12.54
CA VAL A 60 7.58 -6.56 11.91
C VAL A 60 6.31 -6.16 12.64
N PHE A 61 5.33 -5.70 11.86
CA PHE A 61 3.96 -5.52 12.31
C PHE A 61 3.05 -6.48 11.53
N LYS A 62 2.16 -7.17 12.25
CA LYS A 62 1.09 -7.99 11.65
C LYS A 62 -0.24 -7.49 12.19
N GLY A 63 -1.20 -7.26 11.29
CA GLY A 63 -2.51 -6.71 11.64
C GLY A 63 -3.44 -6.65 10.44
N TYR A 64 -4.36 -5.68 10.45
CA TYR A 64 -5.43 -5.59 9.46
C TYR A 64 -5.64 -4.16 8.94
N ALA A 65 -6.16 -4.05 7.72
CA ALA A 65 -6.74 -2.82 7.20
C ALA A 65 -8.20 -3.04 6.81
N GLY A 66 -9.09 -2.13 7.24
CA GLY A 66 -10.55 -2.31 7.16
C GLY A 66 -11.10 -3.01 8.41
N SER A 67 -12.15 -2.44 8.99
CA SER A 67 -12.75 -2.93 10.24
C SER A 67 -13.80 -4.01 10.06
N ASP A 68 -14.33 -4.17 8.84
CA ASP A 68 -15.28 -5.22 8.51
C ASP A 68 -14.55 -6.55 8.31
N LYS A 69 -15.00 -7.62 8.98
CA LYS A 69 -14.32 -8.92 9.00
C LYS A 69 -14.35 -9.63 7.65
N ASP A 70 -15.37 -9.35 6.83
CA ASP A 70 -15.55 -10.04 5.54
C ASP A 70 -14.63 -9.43 4.46
N THR A 71 -14.26 -8.16 4.63
CA THR A 71 -13.49 -7.39 3.64
C THR A 71 -12.14 -6.89 4.16
N MET A 72 -11.80 -7.18 5.43
CA MET A 72 -10.53 -6.74 6.00
C MET A 72 -9.34 -7.38 5.27
N LEU A 73 -8.33 -6.57 5.04
CA LEU A 73 -7.08 -7.00 4.44
C LEU A 73 -6.09 -7.39 5.54
N LYS A 74 -5.61 -8.64 5.51
CA LYS A 74 -4.56 -9.11 6.44
C LYS A 74 -3.21 -8.59 5.97
N LEU A 75 -2.47 -7.93 6.86
CA LEU A 75 -1.24 -7.22 6.51
C LEU A 75 -0.04 -7.72 7.31
N THR A 76 1.10 -7.79 6.64
CA THR A 76 2.42 -7.78 7.27
C THR A 76 3.19 -6.55 6.81
N VAL A 77 3.84 -5.85 7.72
CA VAL A 77 4.76 -4.74 7.42
C VAL A 77 6.14 -5.13 7.93
N ILE A 78 7.13 -5.11 7.05
CA ILE A 78 8.54 -5.40 7.35
C ILE A 78 9.33 -4.13 7.07
N ASN A 79 10.11 -3.66 8.04
CA ASN A 79 10.83 -2.41 7.91
C ASN A 79 12.09 -2.33 8.80
N GLU A 80 13.02 -1.47 8.44
CA GLU A 80 14.29 -1.28 9.17
C GLU A 80 14.24 -0.23 10.30
N LEU A 81 13.13 0.52 10.46
CA LEU A 81 13.03 1.63 11.43
C LEU A 81 11.95 1.41 12.48
N ALA A 82 12.34 1.37 13.77
CA ALA A 82 11.40 1.16 14.88
C ALA A 82 10.19 2.12 14.85
N TRP A 83 10.40 3.37 14.46
CA TRP A 83 9.34 4.38 14.40
C TRP A 83 8.39 4.17 13.20
N HIS A 84 8.83 3.57 12.09
CA HIS A 84 7.95 3.12 11.00
C HIS A 84 7.03 2.00 11.50
N ASN A 85 7.57 1.08 12.29
CA ASN A 85 6.76 0.03 12.90
C ASN A 85 5.75 0.57 13.91
N LEU A 86 6.12 1.59 14.69
CA LEU A 86 5.18 2.31 15.56
C LEU A 86 4.10 3.05 14.77
N PHE A 87 4.46 3.66 13.64
CA PHE A 87 3.50 4.27 12.73
C PHE A 87 2.49 3.25 12.21
N ALA A 88 2.95 2.09 11.73
CA ALA A 88 2.08 1.00 11.29
C ALA A 88 1.12 0.54 12.40
N LYS A 89 1.63 0.42 13.64
CA LYS A 89 0.83 0.06 14.82
C LYS A 89 -0.26 1.08 15.18
N ASN A 90 -0.04 2.36 14.88
CA ASN A 90 -1.02 3.43 15.11
C ASN A 90 -2.04 3.55 13.98
N MET A 91 -1.62 3.28 12.74
CA MET A 91 -2.45 3.48 11.55
C MET A 91 -3.34 2.30 11.20
N PHE A 92 -2.86 1.08 11.44
CA PHE A 92 -3.57 -0.16 11.10
C PHE A 92 -4.23 -0.79 12.33
N ILE A 93 -5.20 -1.68 12.08
CA ILE A 93 -5.92 -2.38 13.14
C ILE A 93 -5.00 -3.44 13.71
N ARG A 94 -4.81 -3.38 15.03
CA ARG A 94 -3.99 -4.33 15.77
C ARG A 94 -4.77 -5.62 16.00
N PRO A 95 -4.11 -6.79 15.96
CA PRO A 95 -4.70 -8.00 16.49
C PRO A 95 -4.96 -7.85 18.00
N GLU A 96 -5.94 -8.58 18.50
CA GLU A 96 -6.33 -8.56 19.91
C GLU A 96 -5.25 -9.15 20.81
N SER A 97 -4.44 -10.08 20.28
CA SER A 97 -3.36 -10.73 21.01
C SER A 97 -2.11 -10.96 20.16
N LYS A 98 -0.97 -11.20 20.84
CA LYS A 98 0.26 -11.64 20.17
C LYS A 98 0.10 -12.99 19.48
N GLU A 99 -0.69 -13.90 20.05
CA GLU A 99 -0.95 -15.22 19.45
C GLU A 99 -1.77 -15.12 18.17
N GLU A 100 -2.75 -14.22 18.12
CA GLU A 100 -3.46 -13.93 16.88
C GLU A 100 -2.49 -13.37 15.84
N ALA A 101 -1.63 -12.42 16.24
CA ALA A 101 -0.65 -11.82 15.35
C ALA A 101 0.25 -12.86 14.65
N THR A 102 0.68 -13.92 15.35
CA THR A 102 1.52 -14.97 14.76
C THR A 102 0.79 -15.82 13.72
N LYS A 103 -0.54 -15.97 13.86
CA LYS A 103 -1.41 -16.75 12.97
C LYS A 103 -1.83 -15.98 11.71
N ILE A 104 -1.62 -14.67 11.65
CA ILE A 104 -1.95 -13.84 10.48
C ILE A 104 -1.12 -14.30 9.27
N LYS A 105 -1.82 -14.82 8.26
CA LYS A 105 -1.30 -15.03 6.90
C LYS A 105 -1.67 -13.81 6.06
N PRO A 106 -0.69 -13.00 5.62
CA PRO A 106 -0.98 -11.74 4.96
C PRO A 106 -1.65 -11.96 3.60
N ASN A 107 -2.65 -11.14 3.31
CA ASN A 107 -3.12 -10.92 1.96
C ASN A 107 -2.20 -9.95 1.22
N PHE A 108 -1.55 -9.03 1.92
CA PHE A 108 -0.58 -8.09 1.37
C PHE A 108 0.57 -7.86 2.35
N THR A 109 1.77 -7.67 1.80
CA THR A 109 2.98 -7.38 2.57
C THR A 109 3.56 -6.05 2.15
N ILE A 110 3.84 -5.17 3.12
CA ILE A 110 4.64 -3.96 2.91
C ILE A 110 6.08 -4.30 3.25
N VAL A 111 7.00 -4.05 2.32
CA VAL A 111 8.45 -4.10 2.54
C VAL A 111 8.97 -2.68 2.41
N SER A 112 9.42 -2.10 3.53
CA SER A 112 9.88 -0.72 3.60
C SER A 112 11.36 -0.67 3.95
N ALA A 113 12.18 -0.14 3.04
CA ALA A 113 13.60 0.12 3.23
C ALA A 113 13.88 1.61 2.96
N PRO A 114 13.51 2.53 3.88
CA PRO A 114 13.66 3.97 3.70
C PRO A 114 15.07 4.43 3.29
N HIS A 115 16.10 3.73 3.76
CA HIS A 115 17.51 4.08 3.51
C HIS A 115 18.10 3.38 2.28
N PHE A 116 17.36 2.48 1.64
CA PHE A 116 17.72 1.92 0.34
C PHE A 116 17.34 2.90 -0.77
N LYS A 117 18.29 3.27 -1.63
CA LYS A 117 18.08 4.17 -2.77
C LYS A 117 18.12 3.38 -4.07
N ALA A 118 17.11 3.53 -4.91
CA ALA A 118 17.12 2.95 -6.25
C ALA A 118 18.12 3.68 -7.16
N ASP A 119 18.65 2.97 -8.14
CA ASP A 119 19.34 3.54 -9.28
C ASP A 119 18.34 3.66 -10.45
N PRO A 120 17.92 4.88 -10.85
CA PRO A 120 16.94 5.07 -11.91
C PRO A 120 17.28 4.39 -13.24
N GLU A 121 18.56 4.36 -13.62
CA GLU A 121 19.00 3.80 -14.90
C GLU A 121 18.91 2.27 -14.91
N VAL A 122 19.11 1.64 -13.75
CA VAL A 122 19.15 0.17 -13.61
C VAL A 122 17.81 -0.40 -13.13
N ASP A 123 17.12 0.32 -12.25
CA ASP A 123 15.94 -0.17 -11.52
C ASP A 123 14.62 0.30 -12.14
N GLY A 124 14.67 1.06 -13.25
CA GLY A 124 13.47 1.49 -14.00
C GLY A 124 12.58 2.46 -13.22
N THR A 125 13.15 3.18 -12.24
CA THR A 125 12.46 4.19 -11.43
C THR A 125 12.72 5.60 -11.98
N LYS A 126 11.95 6.59 -11.54
CA LYS A 126 12.13 8.00 -11.97
C LYS A 126 13.19 8.74 -11.14
N SER A 127 13.47 8.26 -9.93
CA SER A 127 14.40 8.84 -8.98
C SER A 127 14.84 7.76 -7.98
N GLU A 128 15.71 8.10 -7.04
CA GLU A 128 16.12 7.19 -5.96
C GLU A 128 14.96 6.71 -5.06
N THR A 129 13.83 7.41 -5.09
CA THR A 129 12.62 7.11 -4.31
C THR A 129 11.63 6.31 -5.13
N PHE A 130 11.08 5.25 -4.55
CA PHE A 130 10.10 4.40 -5.20
C PHE A 130 9.04 3.89 -4.24
N VAL A 131 7.81 3.81 -4.74
CA VAL A 131 6.70 3.09 -4.13
C VAL A 131 6.09 2.23 -5.22
N ILE A 132 6.25 0.91 -5.12
CA ILE A 132 5.83 -0.04 -6.15
C ILE A 132 4.78 -0.98 -5.57
N ILE A 133 3.63 -1.08 -6.23
CA ILE A 133 2.56 -1.99 -5.85
C ILE A 133 2.50 -3.13 -6.88
N SER A 134 2.62 -4.36 -6.39
CA SER A 134 2.39 -5.57 -7.18
C SER A 134 1.16 -6.30 -6.64
N PHE A 135 0.11 -6.40 -7.44
CA PHE A 135 -1.09 -7.17 -7.07
C PHE A 135 -0.87 -8.68 -7.19
N LYS A 136 -0.03 -9.15 -8.11
CA LYS A 136 0.34 -10.57 -8.24
C LYS A 136 1.18 -11.07 -7.09
N HIS A 137 2.27 -10.35 -6.78
CA HIS A 137 3.14 -10.72 -5.67
C HIS A 137 2.55 -10.31 -4.32
N LYS A 138 1.49 -9.48 -4.32
CA LYS A 138 0.81 -8.96 -3.14
C LYS A 138 1.78 -8.20 -2.22
N VAL A 139 2.62 -7.37 -2.84
CA VAL A 139 3.68 -6.61 -2.18
C VAL A 139 3.52 -5.13 -2.48
N ILE A 140 3.75 -4.31 -1.45
CA ILE A 140 4.07 -2.89 -1.59
C ILE A 140 5.52 -2.72 -1.20
N LEU A 141 6.36 -2.33 -2.16
CA LEU A 141 7.78 -2.12 -1.97
C LEU A 141 8.06 -0.62 -1.89
N ILE A 142 8.70 -0.17 -0.80
CA ILE A 142 8.97 1.24 -0.53
C ILE A 142 10.46 1.42 -0.26
N GLY A 143 11.08 2.41 -0.90
CA GLY A 143 12.46 2.80 -0.62
C GLY A 143 12.78 4.23 -1.04
N GLY A 144 13.91 4.73 -0.56
CA GLY A 144 14.44 6.07 -0.83
C GLY A 144 13.59 7.18 -0.22
N THR A 145 12.81 6.87 0.82
CA THR A 145 11.98 7.85 1.54
C THR A 145 11.70 7.39 2.96
N GLU A 146 11.89 8.31 3.92
CA GLU A 146 11.50 8.11 5.31
C GLU A 146 10.04 8.48 5.56
N TYR A 147 9.30 8.99 4.57
CA TYR A 147 7.92 9.42 4.76
C TYR A 147 6.98 8.22 4.99
N ALA A 148 6.68 7.91 6.25
CA ALA A 148 5.84 6.78 6.64
C ALA A 148 4.40 6.82 6.06
N GLY A 149 3.94 8.00 5.62
CA GLY A 149 2.65 8.16 4.95
C GLY A 149 2.51 7.34 3.67
N GLU A 150 3.62 6.95 3.04
CA GLU A 150 3.62 6.03 1.89
C GLU A 150 3.01 4.67 2.24
N MET A 151 3.26 4.13 3.44
CA MET A 151 2.66 2.86 3.88
C MET A 151 1.12 2.96 3.97
N LYS A 152 0.62 4.06 4.55
CA LYS A 152 -0.83 4.32 4.66
C LYS A 152 -1.46 4.43 3.26
N LYS A 153 -0.87 5.26 2.42
CA LYS A 153 -1.43 5.55 1.09
C LYS A 153 -1.31 4.34 0.16
N GLY A 154 -0.24 3.56 0.25
CA GLY A 154 -0.10 2.30 -0.49
C GLY A 154 -1.20 1.30 -0.16
N ILE A 155 -1.50 1.08 1.12
CA ILE A 155 -2.62 0.21 1.51
C ILE A 155 -3.96 0.79 1.08
N PHE A 156 -4.14 2.11 1.20
CA PHE A 156 -5.35 2.75 0.70
C PHE A 156 -5.53 2.56 -0.81
N SER A 157 -4.45 2.65 -1.60
CA SER A 157 -4.44 2.32 -3.03
C SER A 157 -4.83 0.87 -3.31
N VAL A 158 -4.30 -0.08 -2.54
CA VAL A 158 -4.69 -1.50 -2.65
C VAL A 158 -6.17 -1.70 -2.35
N MET A 159 -6.71 -1.06 -1.30
CA MET A 159 -8.13 -1.17 -0.94
C MET A 159 -9.04 -0.49 -1.98
N ASN A 160 -8.61 0.62 -2.58
CA ASN A 160 -9.32 1.26 -3.70
C ASN A 160 -9.37 0.35 -4.93
N TYR A 161 -8.44 -0.59 -5.07
CA TYR A 161 -8.50 -1.61 -6.12
C TYR A 161 -9.39 -2.80 -5.74
N LEU A 162 -9.17 -3.38 -4.55
CA LEU A 162 -9.82 -4.64 -4.16
C LEU A 162 -11.30 -4.51 -3.79
N LEU A 163 -11.72 -3.37 -3.21
CA LEU A 163 -13.10 -3.20 -2.76
C LEU A 163 -14.09 -2.99 -3.93
N PRO A 164 -13.79 -2.16 -4.95
CA PRO A 164 -14.69 -2.04 -6.10
C PRO A 164 -14.87 -3.33 -6.89
N MET A 165 -13.87 -4.22 -6.91
CA MET A 165 -14.02 -5.56 -7.49
C MET A 165 -15.04 -6.44 -6.76
N GLN A 166 -15.48 -6.03 -5.56
CA GLN A 166 -16.50 -6.67 -4.75
C GLN A 166 -17.78 -5.81 -4.66
N ASP A 167 -17.95 -4.84 -5.57
CA ASP A 167 -19.05 -3.87 -5.58
C ASP A 167 -19.14 -3.01 -4.30
N ILE A 168 -18.01 -2.81 -3.61
CA ILE A 168 -17.91 -1.98 -2.41
C ILE A 168 -17.21 -0.65 -2.75
N MET A 169 -17.90 0.45 -2.49
CA MET A 169 -17.35 1.79 -2.71
C MET A 169 -16.29 2.13 -1.65
N SER A 170 -15.03 2.20 -2.08
CA SER A 170 -13.95 2.78 -1.27
C SER A 170 -14.00 4.31 -1.33
N MET A 171 -13.79 4.97 -0.19
CA MET A 171 -13.92 6.43 -0.07
C MET A 171 -12.74 7.06 0.66
N HIS A 172 -12.25 8.20 0.16
CA HIS A 172 -11.33 9.07 0.90
C HIS A 172 -12.15 10.11 1.70
N CYS A 173 -12.69 9.67 2.82
CA CYS A 173 -13.54 10.47 3.68
C CYS A 173 -13.20 10.29 5.15
N SER A 174 -13.67 11.22 5.99
CA SER A 174 -13.94 10.93 7.39
C SER A 174 -15.43 10.61 7.56
N ALA A 175 -15.75 9.82 8.58
CA ALA A 175 -17.12 9.51 8.95
C ALA A 175 -17.29 9.65 10.47
N ASN A 176 -18.47 10.09 10.89
CA ASN A 176 -18.89 10.08 12.29
C ASN A 176 -20.36 9.66 12.41
N VAL A 177 -20.77 9.32 13.62
CA VAL A 177 -22.14 8.89 13.93
C VAL A 177 -22.69 9.73 15.08
N GLY A 178 -23.85 10.35 14.86
CA GLY A 178 -24.55 11.09 15.92
C GLY A 178 -25.30 10.16 16.87
N GLU A 179 -25.77 10.68 18.01
CA GLU A 179 -26.48 9.90 19.04
C GLU A 179 -27.69 9.11 18.50
N LYS A 180 -28.38 9.67 17.50
CA LYS A 180 -29.51 9.02 16.80
C LYS A 180 -29.08 8.01 15.73
N ARG A 181 -27.83 7.53 15.77
CA ARG A 181 -27.22 6.60 14.79
C ARG A 181 -27.28 7.06 13.33
N ARG A 182 -27.27 8.38 13.12
CA ARG A 182 -27.17 8.96 11.77
C ARG A 182 -25.69 9.09 11.41
N CYS A 183 -25.28 8.46 10.32
CA CYS A 183 -23.94 8.56 9.79
C CYS A 183 -23.81 9.83 8.94
N CYS A 184 -22.71 10.56 9.11
CA CYS A 184 -22.30 11.66 8.24
C CYS A 184 -20.96 11.31 7.63
N ILE A 185 -20.83 11.52 6.31
CA ILE A 185 -19.60 11.33 5.56
C ILE A 185 -19.12 12.71 5.09
N ILE A 186 -17.87 13.03 5.41
CA ILE A 186 -17.21 14.26 4.97
C ILE A 186 -16.12 13.86 3.97
N LEU A 187 -16.37 14.13 2.69
CA LEU A 187 -15.41 13.87 1.63
C LEU A 187 -14.26 14.87 1.71
N TRP A 188 -13.04 14.37 1.65
CA TRP A 188 -11.87 15.22 1.56
C TRP A 188 -11.64 15.52 0.09
N SER A 189 -12.02 16.73 -0.35
CA SER A 189 -11.78 17.16 -1.73
C SER A 189 -10.28 17.32 -1.96
N ILE A 190 -9.67 16.36 -2.68
CA ILE A 190 -8.48 16.62 -3.48
C ILE A 190 -8.93 16.63 -4.95
N TRP A 191 -9.82 17.56 -5.27
CA TRP A 191 -10.09 17.96 -6.65
C TRP A 191 -9.54 19.37 -6.79
N HIS A 192 -8.24 19.47 -7.07
CA HIS A 192 -7.76 20.60 -7.84
C HIS A 192 -7.73 20.16 -9.30
N ARG A 193 -8.37 21.01 -10.10
CA ARG A 193 -8.34 21.11 -11.56
C ARG A 193 -7.10 20.52 -12.21
#